data_AF-A0A372IQD8-F1
#
_entry.id   AF-A0A372IQD8-F1
#
_cell.length_a   1.000
_cell.length_b   1.000
_cell.length_c   1.000
_cell.angle_alpha   90.00
_cell.angle_beta   90.00
_cell.angle_gamma   90.00
#
_symmetry.space_group_name_H-M   'P 1'
#
loop_
_entity.id
_entity.type
_entity.pdbx_description
1 polymer ?
#
loop_
_entity_poly.entity_id
_entity_poly.type
_entity_poly.pdbx_seq_one_letter_code
_entity_poly.pdbx_strand_id
1 'polypeptide(L)' 'MVSECINPACRQKLLYLRNGRVVRVTRQAHSVLQIEHFWLCGECFLRYDFHFLPGGEVEILPRAMPLSEEEPVVDLAFTA' A
#
# COMPACT_ATOMS: atom_id res chain seq x y z
N MET A 1 4.17 3.42 -15.96
CA MET A 1 5.20 3.53 -14.90
C MET A 1 4.56 4.28 -13.74
N VAL A 2 4.62 3.80 -12.50
CA VAL A 2 3.97 4.47 -11.36
C VAL A 2 4.84 5.62 -10.88
N SER A 3 4.27 6.81 -10.69
CA SER A 3 5.02 8.04 -10.36
C SER A 3 4.66 8.63 -9.00
N GLU A 4 3.51 8.26 -8.45
CA GLU A 4 3.00 8.78 -7.18
C GLU A 4 2.12 7.78 -6.45
N CYS A 5 1.87 8.06 -5.17
CA CYS A 5 0.97 7.31 -4.32
C CYS A 5 -0.46 7.37 -4.88
N ILE A 6 -1.11 6.21 -5.02
CA ILE A 6 -2.48 6.08 -5.54
C ILE A 6 -3.52 6.77 -4.63
N ASN A 7 -3.20 7.00 -3.35
CA ASN A 7 -4.10 7.74 -2.47
C ASN A 7 -4.24 9.20 -2.95
N PRO A 8 -5.43 9.61 -3.43
CA PRO A 8 -5.63 10.94 -4.03
C PRO A 8 -5.44 12.08 -3.02
N ALA A 9 -5.59 11.81 -1.72
CA ALA A 9 -5.31 12.79 -0.67
C ALA A 9 -3.80 12.96 -0.39
N CYS A 10 -2.97 11.97 -0.74
CA CYS A 10 -1.54 11.98 -0.44
C CYS A 10 -0.70 12.48 -1.63
N ARG A 11 -0.84 11.84 -2.80
CA ARG A 11 -0.05 12.13 -4.03
C ARG A 11 1.46 12.28 -3.82
N GLN A 12 2.03 11.60 -2.84
CA GLN A 12 3.47 11.58 -2.62
C GLN A 12 4.17 11.00 -3.86
N LYS A 13 5.20 11.69 -4.37
CA LYS A 13 5.98 11.22 -5.53
C LYS A 13 6.84 9.99 -5.18
N LEU A 14 6.88 9.02 -6.08
CA LEU A 14 7.78 7.86 -6.01
C LEU A 14 9.15 8.25 -6.55
N LEU A 15 10.10 8.54 -5.66
CA LEU A 15 11.50 8.76 -6.03
C LEU A 15 12.30 7.46 -5.99
N TYR A 16 12.10 6.69 -4.93
CA TYR A 16 12.73 5.38 -4.72
C TYR A 16 11.76 4.44 -4.02
N LEU A 17 11.72 3.19 -4.46
CA LEU A 17 10.88 2.16 -3.85
C LEU A 17 11.55 1.59 -2.59
N ARG A 18 11.54 2.36 -1.49
CA ARG A 18 12.07 1.94 -0.18
C ARG A 18 11.00 1.47 0.79
N ASN A 19 9.80 2.02 0.67
CA ASN A 19 8.71 1.85 1.62
C ASN A 19 7.35 1.83 0.90
N GLY A 20 6.35 1.28 1.59
CA GLY A 20 5.01 1.10 1.07
C GLY A 20 4.83 -0.21 0.30
N ARG A 21 3.84 -0.24 -0.60
CA ARG A 21 3.42 -1.46 -1.30
C ARG A 21 3.12 -1.18 -2.75
N VAL A 22 3.68 -1.99 -3.64
CA VAL A 22 3.33 -2.00 -5.07
C VAL A 22 2.49 -3.23 -5.36
N VAL A 23 1.42 -3.04 -6.13
CA VAL A 23 0.62 -4.13 -6.70
C VAL A 23 0.62 -4.03 -8.21
N ARG A 24 0.62 -5.18 -8.86
CA ARG A 24 0.50 -5.30 -10.32
C ARG A 24 -0.86 -5.92 -10.62
N VAL A 25 -1.64 -5.23 -11.44
CA VAL A 25 -2.92 -5.73 -11.95
C VAL A 25 -2.75 -6.06 -13.41
N THR A 26 -3.19 -7.26 -13.77
CA THR A 26 -3.17 -7.76 -15.13
C THR A 26 -4.61 -7.93 -15.59
N ARG A 27 -4.97 -7.27 -16.69
CA ARG A 27 -6.29 -7.39 -17.33
C ARG A 27 -6.14 -7.99 -18.73
N GLN A 28 -7.05 -8.87 -19.11
CA GLN A 28 -7.11 -9.39 -20.48
C GLN A 28 -8.28 -8.72 -21.19
N ALA A 29 -7.98 -7.88 -22.19
CA ALA A 29 -8.97 -7.18 -22.98
C ALA A 29 -8.71 -7.46 -24.46
N HIS A 30 -9.69 -8.02 -25.18
CA HIS A 30 -9.61 -8.26 -26.63
C HIS A 30 -8.31 -8.95 -27.08
N SER A 31 -7.91 -10.04 -26.42
CA SER A 31 -6.65 -10.79 -26.64
C SER A 31 -5.35 -10.02 -26.35
N VAL A 32 -5.43 -8.79 -25.83
CA VAL A 32 -4.28 -8.00 -25.36
C VAL A 32 -4.18 -8.07 -23.84
N LEU A 33 -2.97 -8.33 -23.35
CA LEU A 33 -2.66 -8.29 -21.93
C LEU A 33 -2.32 -6.86 -21.53
N GLN A 34 -3.15 -6.23 -20.69
CA GLN A 34 -2.90 -4.93 -20.10
C GLN A 34 -2.31 -5.10 -18.70
N ILE A 35 -1.22 -4.39 -18.41
CA ILE A 35 -0.54 -4.45 -17.12
C ILE A 35 -0.48 -3.05 -16.53
N GLU A 36 -1.08 -2.89 -15.35
CA GLU A 36 -1.06 -1.65 -14.57
C GLU A 36 -0.34 -1.89 -13.24
N HIS A 37 0.36 -0.85 -12.76
CA HIS A 37 1.06 -0.88 -11.48
C HIS A 37 0.55 0.27 -10.61
N PHE A 38 0.28 -0.05 -9.36
CA PHE A 38 -0.19 0.91 -8.36
C PHE A 38 0.72 0.88 -7.15
N TRP A 39 0.90 2.02 -6.49
CA TRP A 39 1.77 2.15 -5.33
C TRP A 39 1.06 2.92 -4.21
N LEU A 40 1.10 2.37 -3.00
CA LEU A 40 0.83 3.09 -1.76
C LEU A 40 2.18 3.41 -1.12
N CYS A 41 2.42 4.68 -0.77
CA CYS A 41 3.61 5.04 0.02
C CYS A 41 3.56 4.40 1.41
N GLY A 42 4.68 4.42 2.14
CA GLY A 42 4.79 3.81 3.47
C GLY A 42 3.64 4.20 4.42
N GLU A 43 3.41 5.50 4.58
CA GLU A 43 2.37 6.02 5.49
C GLU A 43 0.96 5.61 5.07
N CYS A 44 0.64 5.69 3.77
CA CYS A 44 -0.68 5.29 3.29
C CYS A 44 -0.89 3.78 3.40
N PHE A 45 0.16 2.98 3.22
CA PHE A 45 0.06 1.53 3.35
C PHE A 45 -0.21 1.07 4.78
N LEU A 46 0.19 1.84 5.80
CA LEU A 46 -0.16 1.56 7.20
C LEU A 46 -1.65 1.76 7.50
N ARG A 47 -2.33 2.63 6.75
CA ARG A 47 -3.72 3.05 7.01
C ARG A 47 -4.73 2.47 6.03
N TYR A 48 -4.30 2.17 4.81
CA TYR A 48 -5.13 1.70 3.72
C TYR A 48 -4.59 0.39 3.14
N ASP A 49 -5.48 -0.39 2.55
CA ASP A 49 -5.13 -1.56 1.74
C ASP A 49 -5.77 -1.49 0.36
N PHE A 50 -5.24 -2.28 -0.57
CA PHE A 50 -5.80 -2.40 -1.92
C PHE A 50 -7.06 -3.26 -1.90
N HIS A 51 -8.10 -2.78 -2.56
CA HIS A 51 -9.31 -3.54 -2.83
C HIS A 51 -9.46 -3.72 -4.35
N PHE A 52 -9.46 -4.98 -4.80
CA PHE A 52 -9.51 -5.33 -6.22
C PHE A 52 -10.94 -5.67 -6.61
N LEU A 53 -11.49 -4.91 -7.55
CA LEU A 53 -12.84 -5.13 -8.07
C LEU A 53 -12.82 -6.18 -9.19
N PRO A 54 -13.95 -6.89 -9.44
CA PRO A 54 -14.04 -7.91 -10.48
C PRO A 54 -13.73 -7.43 -11.91
N GLY A 55 -13.92 -6.14 -12.21
CA GLY A 55 -13.55 -5.52 -13.49
C GLY A 55 -12.05 -5.21 -13.62
N GLY A 56 -11.28 -5.49 -12.57
CA GLY A 56 -9.86 -5.20 -12.48
C GLY A 56 -9.56 -3.78 -12.03
N GLU A 57 -10.57 -2.98 -11.69
CA GLU A 57 -10.37 -1.69 -11.05
C GLU A 57 -9.73 -1.88 -9.67
N VAL A 58 -9.00 -0.85 -9.24
CA VAL A 58 -8.30 -0.84 -7.96
C VAL A 58 -8.77 0.35 -7.15
N GLU A 59 -9.25 0.05 -5.95
CA GLU A 59 -9.59 1.04 -4.95
C GLU A 59 -8.66 0.88 -3.74
N ILE A 60 -8.67 1.88 -2.87
CA ILE A 60 -8.04 1.79 -1.56
C ILE A 60 -9.10 1.94 -0.48
N LEU A 61 -9.07 1.08 0.52
CA LEU A 61 -9.99 1.10 1.65
C LEU A 61 -9.20 1.20 2.96
N PRO A 62 -9.74 1.86 4.00
CA PRO A 62 -9.13 1.86 5.31
C PRO A 62 -8.91 0.42 5.81
N ARG A 63 -7.77 0.17 6.46
CA ARG A 63 -7.54 -1.09 7.15
C ARG A 63 -8.49 -1.18 8.36
N ALA A 64 -9.12 -2.33 8.54
CA ALA A 64 -9.99 -2.59 9.70
C ALA A 64 -9.22 -2.61 11.04
N MET A 65 -7.90 -2.82 10.98
CA MET A 65 -7.00 -2.77 12.12
C MET A 65 -5.69 -2.09 11.66
N PRO A 66 -5.22 -1.02 12.31
CA PRO A 66 -3.86 -0.54 12.06
C PRO A 66 -2.89 -1.69 12.37
N LEU A 67 -1.89 -1.90 11.52
CA LEU A 67 -0.79 -2.81 11.83
C LEU A 67 -0.23 -2.33 13.18
N SER A 68 -0.47 -3.09 14.25
CA SER A 68 -0.03 -2.72 15.59
C SER A 68 1.47 -2.48 15.54
N GLU A 69 1.89 -1.25 15.84
CA GLU A 69 3.25 -1.01 16.28
C GLU A 69 3.42 -1.89 17.52
N GLU A 70 4.26 -2.92 17.45
CA GLU A 70 4.68 -3.60 18.67
C GLU A 70 5.37 -2.54 19.51
N GLU A 71 4.68 -2.02 20.54
CA GLU A 71 5.32 -1.15 21.51
C GLU A 71 6.52 -1.92 22.07
N PRO A 72 7.73 -1.34 22.08
CA PRO A 72 8.88 -2.02 22.66
C PRO A 72 8.57 -2.30 24.12
N VAL A 73 8.48 -3.57 24.48
CA VAL A 73 8.42 -4.01 25.87
C VAL A 73 9.74 -3.59 26.51
N VAL A 74 9.77 -2.40 27.11
CA VAL A 74 10.91 -1.93 27.88
C VAL A 74 10.91 -2.74 29.17
N ASP A 75 11.70 -3.81 29.19
CA ASP A 75 11.89 -4.65 30.36
C ASP A 75 12.66 -3.83 31.42
N LEU A 76 11.92 -3.08 32.23
CA LEU A 76 12.43 -2.36 33.41
C LEU A 76 12.61 -3.36 34.57
N ALA A 77 13.38 -4.41 34.33
CA ALA A 77 13.85 -5.35 35.34
C ALA A 77 15.34 -5.13 35.61
N PHE A 78 15.71 -3.92 36.02
CA PHE A 78 16.90 -3.69 36.83
C PHE A 78 16.51 -2.76 37.98
N THR A 79 16.06 -3.35 39.08
CA THR A 79 16.15 -2.69 40.38
C THR A 79 16.62 -3.69 41.42
N ALA A 80 17.74 -3.32 42.03
CA ALA A 80 18.43 -3.87 43.21
C ALA A 80 19.15 -5.22 43.03
#